data_AF-A0A3A8JZV5-F1
#
_entry.id   AF-A0A3A8JZV5-F1
#
_cell.length_a   1.000
_cell.length_b   1.000
_cell.length_c   1.000
_cell.angle_alpha   90.00
_cell.angle_beta   90.00
_cell.angle_gamma   90.00
#
_symmetry.space_group_name_H-M   'P 1'
#
loop_
_entity.id
_entity.type
_entity.pdbx_description
1 polymer ?
#
loop_
_entity_poly.entity_id
_entity_poly.type
_entity_poly.pdbx_seq_one_letter_code
_entity_poly.pdbx_strand_id
1 'polypeptide(L)'
;MPATSTIRELVHRFFSGFPWFQPVRYGGFNMTERWVPGAFNPDAVAAYYDEFKDFTVGAKTDRDFLQITPERHGEHPFAGGFIWMTSIVEARKARWREAHLRQVVEIMHLLGSPLAQSGLDDDFERKNWRWVPNEDGFGSRLDFNLRDYSEGLDGLYWRNIFGAPFVDLFGPRLDAIPASQRQSLDGGFVLVQPYELPTQAMTPEGDAAEAQLIATLGREAFFDLPTLTKPTRVPDVSSLRPAS
;
A
#
# COMPACT_ATOMS: atom_id res chain seq x y z
N MET A 1 11.60 -8.94 -10.37
CA MET A 1 10.40 -8.15 -10.73
C MET A 1 9.28 -9.08 -11.17
N PRO A 2 8.03 -8.93 -10.71
CA PRO A 2 6.94 -9.87 -11.05
C PRO A 2 6.93 -10.25 -12.54
N ALA A 3 6.81 -11.55 -12.83
CA ALA A 3 6.74 -12.05 -14.19
C ALA A 3 5.57 -11.41 -14.97
N THR A 4 5.75 -11.20 -16.27
CA THR A 4 4.73 -10.59 -17.15
C THR A 4 3.41 -11.39 -17.13
N SER A 5 3.46 -12.71 -16.93
CA SER A 5 2.26 -13.55 -16.73
C SER A 5 1.51 -13.19 -15.45
N THR A 6 2.21 -12.95 -14.35
CA THR A 6 1.63 -12.51 -13.07
C THR A 6 0.99 -11.14 -13.22
N ILE A 7 1.63 -10.22 -13.95
CA ILE A 7 1.06 -8.90 -14.23
C ILE A 7 -0.19 -8.99 -15.09
N ARG A 8 -0.18 -9.83 -16.12
CA ARG A 8 -1.37 -10.07 -16.95
C ARG A 8 -2.54 -10.58 -16.10
N GLU A 9 -2.27 -11.54 -15.22
CA GLU A 9 -3.28 -12.06 -14.30
C GLU A 9 -3.76 -11.00 -13.31
N LEU A 10 -2.87 -10.18 -12.76
CA LEU A 10 -3.21 -9.06 -11.87
C LEU A 10 -4.15 -8.09 -12.55
N VAL A 11 -3.80 -7.63 -13.76
CA VAL A 11 -4.60 -6.68 -14.53
C VAL A 11 -5.94 -7.29 -14.87
N HIS A 12 -5.98 -8.56 -15.27
CA HIS A 12 -7.22 -9.26 -15.56
C HIS A 12 -8.15 -9.30 -14.33
N ARG A 13 -7.65 -9.79 -13.18
CA ARG A 13 -8.42 -9.87 -11.92
C ARG A 13 -8.91 -8.51 -11.45
N PHE A 14 -8.05 -7.48 -11.53
CA PHE A 14 -8.38 -6.13 -11.09
C PHE A 14 -9.55 -5.53 -11.88
N PHE A 15 -9.56 -5.68 -13.20
CA PHE A 15 -10.55 -5.01 -14.05
C PHE A 15 -11.74 -5.90 -14.46
N SER A 16 -11.66 -7.23 -14.34
CA SER A 16 -12.79 -8.12 -14.63
C SER A 16 -13.77 -8.25 -13.45
N GLY A 17 -13.26 -8.20 -12.22
CA GLY A 17 -14.04 -8.46 -11.00
C GLY A 17 -14.66 -7.22 -10.35
N PHE A 18 -14.22 -6.01 -10.73
CA PHE A 18 -14.44 -4.80 -9.94
C PHE A 18 -14.83 -3.58 -10.81
N PRO A 19 -16.14 -3.32 -11.02
CA PRO A 19 -16.62 -2.31 -11.98
C PRO A 19 -16.47 -0.86 -11.49
N TRP A 20 -15.86 -0.64 -10.33
CA TRP A 20 -15.72 0.69 -9.73
C TRP A 20 -14.58 1.51 -10.36
N PHE A 21 -13.62 0.85 -11.02
CA PHE A 21 -12.57 1.51 -11.78
C PHE A 21 -12.83 1.37 -13.28
N GLN A 22 -12.87 2.50 -14.00
CA GLN A 22 -13.11 2.53 -15.44
C GLN A 22 -11.84 3.00 -16.17
N PRO A 23 -11.00 2.09 -16.68
CA PRO A 23 -9.72 2.44 -17.29
C PRO A 23 -9.93 3.18 -18.62
N VAL A 24 -9.25 4.32 -18.81
CA VAL A 24 -9.33 5.13 -20.07
C VAL A 24 -7.98 5.40 -20.71
N ARG A 25 -6.88 5.32 -19.95
CA ARG A 25 -5.51 5.55 -20.42
C ARG A 25 -4.47 4.69 -19.69
N TYR A 26 -3.36 4.41 -20.36
CA TYR A 26 -2.21 3.71 -19.78
C TYR A 26 -0.87 4.26 -20.28
N GLY A 27 0.22 3.80 -19.66
CA GLY A 27 1.61 4.09 -20.03
C GLY A 27 2.46 4.21 -18.78
N GLY A 28 3.58 4.92 -18.83
CA GLY A 28 4.30 5.36 -17.64
C GLY A 28 3.54 6.47 -16.89
N PHE A 29 4.25 7.29 -16.09
CA PHE A 29 3.63 8.34 -15.26
C PHE A 29 2.68 9.29 -16.03
N ASN A 30 3.02 9.65 -17.27
CA ASN A 30 2.23 10.58 -18.08
C ASN A 30 1.01 9.94 -18.76
N MET A 31 0.85 8.60 -18.69
CA MET A 31 -0.27 7.85 -19.29
C MET A 31 -0.63 8.29 -20.72
N THR A 32 0.35 8.26 -21.62
CA THR A 32 0.24 8.84 -22.96
C THR A 32 -0.70 8.07 -23.89
N GLU A 33 -0.96 6.79 -23.61
CA GLU A 33 -1.82 5.94 -24.43
C GLU A 33 -3.28 6.00 -23.97
N ARG A 34 -4.23 5.97 -24.90
CA ARG A 34 -5.68 5.96 -24.62
C ARG A 34 -6.34 4.72 -25.17
N TRP A 35 -7.25 4.12 -24.41
CA TRP A 35 -8.08 3.04 -24.94
C TRP A 35 -9.21 3.57 -25.81
N VAL A 36 -9.59 2.77 -26.80
CA VAL A 36 -10.85 2.94 -27.52
C VAL A 36 -12.00 2.70 -26.53
N PRO A 37 -13.02 3.56 -26.50
CA PRO A 37 -14.19 3.38 -25.63
C PRO A 37 -14.77 1.95 -25.74
N GLY A 38 -14.95 1.28 -24.61
CA GLY A 38 -15.58 -0.04 -24.52
C GLY A 38 -14.66 -1.26 -24.73
N ALA A 39 -13.38 -1.07 -25.04
CA ALA A 39 -12.42 -2.15 -25.24
C ALA A 39 -11.25 -2.06 -24.25
N PHE A 40 -11.48 -2.43 -22.99
CA PHE A 40 -10.37 -2.64 -22.07
C PHE A 40 -9.64 -3.94 -22.46
N ASN A 41 -8.37 -3.82 -22.83
CA ASN A 41 -7.52 -4.96 -23.17
C ASN A 41 -6.42 -5.14 -22.11
N PRO A 42 -6.55 -6.10 -21.17
CA PRO A 42 -5.53 -6.36 -20.15
C PRO A 42 -4.18 -6.76 -20.75
N ASP A 43 -4.17 -7.36 -21.95
CA ASP A 43 -2.94 -7.80 -22.60
C ASP A 43 -2.08 -6.62 -23.09
N ALA A 44 -2.71 -5.47 -23.40
CA ALA A 44 -1.98 -4.26 -23.77
C ALA A 44 -1.16 -3.71 -22.60
N VAL A 45 -1.72 -3.75 -21.39
CA VAL A 45 -1.02 -3.33 -20.16
C VAL A 45 0.13 -4.30 -19.84
N ALA A 46 -0.13 -5.60 -19.96
CA ALA A 46 0.91 -6.60 -19.74
C ALA A 46 2.06 -6.49 -20.75
N ALA A 47 1.77 -6.19 -22.02
CA ALA A 47 2.79 -5.93 -23.02
C ALA A 47 3.61 -4.67 -22.71
N TYR A 48 2.95 -3.58 -22.28
CA TYR A 48 3.63 -2.37 -21.84
C TYR A 48 4.57 -2.64 -20.66
N TYR A 49 4.09 -3.38 -19.65
CA TYR A 49 4.92 -3.81 -18.53
C TYR A 49 6.09 -4.68 -18.98
N ASP A 50 5.92 -5.53 -19.99
CA ASP A 50 7.00 -6.39 -20.46
C ASP A 50 8.18 -5.58 -21.01
N GLU A 51 7.88 -4.47 -21.69
CA GLU A 51 8.85 -3.55 -22.27
C GLU A 51 9.47 -2.61 -21.23
N PHE A 52 8.66 -1.98 -20.38
CA PHE A 52 9.11 -0.87 -19.52
C PHE A 52 9.31 -1.26 -18.05
N LYS A 53 8.81 -2.44 -17.63
CA LYS A 53 8.82 -2.90 -16.22
C LYS A 53 8.26 -1.85 -15.27
N ASP A 54 7.23 -1.15 -15.70
CA ASP A 54 6.28 -0.36 -14.92
C ASP A 54 4.98 -0.24 -15.72
N PHE A 55 3.94 0.27 -15.08
CA PHE A 55 2.83 0.91 -15.78
C PHE A 55 1.98 1.72 -14.80
N THR A 56 1.25 2.68 -15.35
CA THR A 56 0.14 3.40 -14.74
C THR A 56 -1.08 3.23 -15.63
N VAL A 57 -2.21 2.90 -15.01
CA VAL A 57 -3.53 2.90 -15.62
C VAL A 57 -4.36 4.00 -14.96
N GLY A 58 -4.83 4.97 -15.75
CA GLY A 58 -5.69 6.04 -15.28
C GLY A 58 -7.15 5.81 -15.67
N ALA A 59 -8.06 6.17 -14.78
CA ALA A 59 -9.47 6.30 -15.12
C ALA A 59 -9.75 7.69 -15.74
N LYS A 60 -11.03 8.05 -15.86
CA LYS A 60 -11.47 9.31 -16.47
C LYS A 60 -10.83 10.56 -15.84
N THR A 61 -10.47 10.49 -14.56
CA THR A 61 -9.80 11.58 -13.84
C THR A 61 -8.36 11.22 -13.53
N ASP A 62 -7.51 12.23 -13.34
CA ASP A 62 -6.13 12.04 -12.85
C ASP A 62 -6.05 11.57 -11.40
N ARG A 63 -7.19 11.52 -10.69
CA ARG A 63 -7.26 11.18 -9.26
C ARG A 63 -7.55 9.71 -9.00
N ASP A 64 -8.06 9.01 -10.01
CA ASP A 64 -8.31 7.58 -9.94
C ASP A 64 -7.32 6.89 -10.87
N PHE A 65 -6.27 6.31 -10.29
CA PHE A 65 -5.27 5.58 -11.05
C PHE A 65 -4.80 4.34 -10.30
N LEU A 66 -4.12 3.48 -11.02
CA LEU A 66 -3.44 2.30 -10.55
C LEU A 66 -2.05 2.31 -11.14
N GLN A 67 -1.05 2.02 -10.33
CA GLN A 67 0.35 2.08 -10.70
C GLN A 67 1.08 0.87 -10.14
N ILE A 68 1.96 0.29 -10.95
CA ILE A 68 2.98 -0.64 -10.47
C ILE A 68 4.37 -0.04 -10.70
N THR A 69 5.19 -0.10 -9.67
CA THR A 69 6.57 0.36 -9.71
C THR A 69 7.42 -0.72 -9.04
N PRO A 70 7.88 -1.76 -9.77
CA PRO A 70 8.72 -2.78 -9.17
C PRO A 70 10.13 -2.25 -8.90
N GLU A 71 10.84 -2.90 -7.98
CA GLU A 71 12.28 -2.76 -7.81
C GLU A 71 13.02 -3.10 -9.12
N ARG A 72 13.98 -2.27 -9.55
CA ARG A 72 14.68 -2.44 -10.84
C ARG A 72 16.15 -2.83 -10.76
N HIS A 73 16.83 -2.55 -9.66
CA HIS A 73 18.30 -2.53 -9.58
C HIS A 73 18.88 -3.54 -8.57
N GLY A 74 18.04 -4.26 -7.84
CA GLY A 74 18.39 -5.22 -6.81
C GLY A 74 18.95 -4.62 -5.52
N GLU A 75 19.20 -3.30 -5.47
CA GLU A 75 19.83 -2.64 -4.33
C GLU A 75 18.93 -2.64 -3.09
N HIS A 76 17.60 -2.57 -3.31
CA HIS A 76 16.60 -2.54 -2.27
C HIS A 76 15.48 -3.52 -2.61
N PRO A 77 15.66 -4.84 -2.41
CA PRO A 77 14.81 -5.90 -2.98
C PRO A 77 13.33 -5.86 -2.55
N PHE A 78 13.02 -5.06 -1.53
CA PHE A 78 11.66 -4.85 -1.00
C PHE A 78 11.10 -3.46 -1.33
N ALA A 79 11.87 -2.63 -2.04
CA ALA A 79 11.40 -1.36 -2.57
C ALA A 79 10.49 -1.56 -3.78
N GLY A 80 9.62 -0.58 -4.01
CA GLY A 80 8.60 -0.65 -5.03
C GLY A 80 7.22 -0.94 -4.45
N GLY A 81 6.21 -1.00 -5.31
CA GLY A 81 4.85 -1.15 -4.84
C GLY A 81 3.83 -1.24 -5.94
N PHE A 82 2.63 -1.59 -5.50
CA PHE A 82 1.41 -1.52 -6.26
C PHE A 82 0.47 -0.54 -5.56
N ILE A 83 0.18 0.56 -6.23
CA ILE A 83 -0.59 1.67 -5.68
C ILE A 83 -1.87 1.78 -6.49
N TRP A 84 -3.00 2.00 -5.83
CA TRP A 84 -4.17 2.56 -6.51
C TRP A 84 -4.79 3.63 -5.65
N MET A 85 -5.37 4.62 -6.31
CA MET A 85 -6.03 5.76 -5.69
C MET A 85 -7.48 5.83 -6.12
N THR A 86 -8.33 6.28 -5.21
CA THR A 86 -9.71 6.66 -5.54
C THR A 86 -10.18 7.81 -4.66
N SER A 87 -11.32 8.41 -5.03
CA SER A 87 -11.93 9.45 -4.21
C SER A 87 -12.38 8.95 -2.83
N ILE A 88 -12.22 9.80 -1.82
CA ILE A 88 -12.72 9.55 -0.47
C ILE A 88 -14.25 9.35 -0.43
N VAL A 89 -14.97 9.93 -1.40
CA VAL A 89 -16.42 9.77 -1.53
C VAL A 89 -16.80 8.33 -1.85
N GLU A 90 -16.06 7.66 -2.73
CA GLU A 90 -16.24 6.23 -3.01
C GLU A 90 -15.81 5.38 -1.81
N ALA A 91 -14.66 5.69 -1.20
CA ALA A 91 -14.12 4.94 -0.07
C ALA A 91 -15.05 4.91 1.17
N ARG A 92 -15.92 5.92 1.31
CA ARG A 92 -16.95 5.98 2.37
C ARG A 92 -18.14 5.06 2.16
N LYS A 93 -18.29 4.41 1.00
CA LYS A 93 -19.41 3.50 0.73
C LYS A 93 -19.10 2.11 1.27
N ALA A 94 -19.99 1.53 2.10
CA ALA A 94 -19.77 0.22 2.71
C ALA A 94 -19.50 -0.89 1.67
N ARG A 95 -20.30 -0.95 0.61
CA ARG A 95 -20.10 -1.88 -0.51
C ARG A 95 -18.71 -1.77 -1.16
N TRP A 96 -18.18 -0.54 -1.25
CA TRP A 96 -16.85 -0.31 -1.80
C TRP A 96 -15.80 -0.81 -0.82
N ARG A 97 -15.94 -0.49 0.48
CA ARG A 97 -15.03 -0.96 1.55
C ARG A 97 -14.88 -2.48 1.60
N GLU A 98 -15.96 -3.21 1.40
CA GLU A 98 -15.98 -4.68 1.36
C GLU A 98 -15.34 -5.23 0.09
N ALA A 99 -15.66 -4.65 -1.07
CA ALA A 99 -15.04 -5.04 -2.34
C ALA A 99 -13.53 -4.77 -2.34
N HIS A 100 -13.13 -3.60 -1.85
CA HIS A 100 -11.75 -3.20 -1.68
C HIS A 100 -10.95 -4.18 -0.80
N LEU A 101 -11.50 -4.60 0.35
CA LEU A 101 -10.79 -5.54 1.23
C LEU A 101 -10.52 -6.89 0.54
N ARG A 102 -11.52 -7.43 -0.15
CA ARG A 102 -11.37 -8.68 -0.92
C ARG A 102 -10.31 -8.55 -2.01
N GLN A 103 -10.33 -7.42 -2.72
CA GLN A 103 -9.37 -7.14 -3.79
C GLN A 103 -7.94 -6.99 -3.28
N VAL A 104 -7.73 -6.29 -2.16
CA VAL A 104 -6.40 -6.19 -1.51
C VAL A 104 -5.87 -7.59 -1.18
N VAL A 105 -6.68 -8.44 -0.55
CA VAL A 105 -6.29 -9.80 -0.17
C VAL A 105 -5.91 -10.63 -1.40
N GLU A 106 -6.70 -10.56 -2.47
CA GLU A 106 -6.42 -11.27 -3.71
C GLU A 106 -5.09 -10.83 -4.36
N ILE A 107 -4.83 -9.52 -4.38
CA ILE A 107 -3.59 -8.96 -4.94
C ILE A 107 -2.39 -9.29 -4.07
N MET A 108 -2.54 -9.23 -2.75
CA MET A 108 -1.48 -9.64 -1.82
C MET A 108 -1.11 -11.11 -2.01
N HIS A 109 -2.09 -11.99 -2.21
CA HIS A 109 -1.85 -13.40 -2.56
C HIS A 109 -1.09 -13.54 -3.87
N LEU A 110 -1.56 -12.86 -4.92
CA LEU A 110 -0.97 -12.95 -6.25
C LEU A 110 0.48 -12.45 -6.29
N LEU A 111 0.77 -11.36 -5.57
CA LEU A 111 2.09 -10.74 -5.53
C LEU A 111 2.99 -11.28 -4.41
N GLY A 112 2.47 -12.10 -3.51
CA GLY A 112 3.19 -12.50 -2.30
C GLY A 112 3.53 -11.32 -1.39
N SER A 113 2.70 -10.26 -1.37
CA SER A 113 2.99 -9.05 -0.60
C SER A 113 2.80 -9.30 0.90
N PRO A 114 3.78 -8.95 1.76
CA PRO A 114 3.66 -9.10 3.21
C PRO A 114 2.88 -7.96 3.87
N LEU A 115 2.63 -6.86 3.15
CA LEU A 115 2.00 -5.66 3.67
C LEU A 115 1.14 -5.00 2.60
N ALA A 116 -0.05 -4.56 3.01
CA ALA A 116 -0.80 -3.55 2.27
C ALA A 116 -1.37 -2.52 3.22
N GLN A 117 -1.34 -1.26 2.81
CA GLN A 117 -1.82 -0.14 3.60
C GLN A 117 -2.78 0.70 2.76
N SER A 118 -3.78 1.27 3.41
CA SER A 118 -4.70 2.22 2.80
C SER A 118 -4.97 3.36 3.75
N GLY A 119 -4.96 4.58 3.23
CA GLY A 119 -5.05 5.82 3.99
C GLY A 119 -5.32 7.00 3.07
N LEU A 120 -5.40 8.18 3.65
CA LEU A 120 -5.41 9.42 2.87
C LEU A 120 -3.99 9.70 2.34
N ASP A 121 -3.91 10.33 1.17
CA ASP A 121 -2.63 10.72 0.57
C ASP A 121 -1.82 11.61 1.53
N ASP A 122 -2.45 12.66 2.06
CA ASP A 122 -1.87 13.55 3.08
C ASP A 122 -1.40 12.80 4.35
N ASP A 123 -2.04 11.69 4.72
CA ASP A 123 -1.64 10.89 5.88
C ASP A 123 -0.42 10.02 5.57
N PHE A 124 -0.30 9.49 4.35
CA PHE A 124 0.93 8.87 3.86
C PHE A 124 2.07 9.90 3.75
N GLU A 125 1.81 11.08 3.19
CA GLU A 125 2.81 12.15 3.10
C GLU A 125 3.37 12.52 4.48
N ARG A 126 2.47 12.73 5.46
CA ARG A 126 2.82 13.09 6.84
C ARG A 126 3.65 12.02 7.55
N LYS A 127 3.36 10.73 7.32
CA LYS A 127 3.97 9.62 8.05
C LYS A 127 5.25 9.10 7.40
N ASN A 128 5.32 9.08 6.07
CA ASN A 128 6.41 8.42 5.35
C ASN A 128 7.58 9.35 5.07
N TRP A 129 7.36 10.66 5.09
CA TRP A 129 8.33 11.63 4.63
C TRP A 129 8.62 12.72 5.65
N ARG A 130 9.81 13.29 5.57
CA ARG A 130 10.19 14.48 6.32
C ARG A 130 11.05 15.41 5.48
N TRP A 131 10.90 16.70 5.70
CA TRP A 131 11.79 17.71 5.14
C TRP A 131 13.06 17.82 5.97
N VAL A 132 14.22 17.57 5.36
CA VAL A 132 15.54 17.69 5.97
C VAL A 132 16.22 18.93 5.39
N PRO A 133 16.60 19.92 6.20
CA PRO A 133 17.36 21.08 5.72
C PRO A 133 18.69 20.64 5.07
N ASN A 134 19.08 21.32 4.01
CA ASN A 134 20.38 21.08 3.38
C ASN A 134 21.51 21.61 4.28
N GLU A 135 22.67 20.96 4.24
CA GLU A 135 23.83 21.33 5.06
C GLU A 135 24.39 22.72 4.73
N ASP A 136 24.18 23.19 3.50
CA ASP A 136 24.57 24.53 3.04
C ASP A 136 23.62 25.64 3.51
N GLY A 137 22.53 25.29 4.20
CA GLY A 137 21.51 26.21 4.67
C GLY A 137 20.54 26.70 3.60
N PHE A 138 20.64 26.20 2.35
CA PHE A 138 19.77 26.59 1.25
C PHE A 138 18.83 25.45 0.85
N GLY A 139 17.56 25.62 1.18
CA GLY A 139 16.50 24.67 0.84
C GLY A 139 16.46 23.43 1.73
N SER A 140 15.67 22.45 1.29
CA SER A 140 15.43 21.21 2.01
C SER A 140 15.25 20.07 1.02
N ARG A 141 15.65 18.87 1.43
CA ARG A 141 15.34 17.62 0.73
C ARG A 141 14.20 16.89 1.41
N LEU A 142 13.38 16.20 0.63
CA LEU A 142 12.37 15.29 1.16
C LEU A 142 13.00 13.92 1.33
N ASP A 143 13.04 13.44 2.57
CA ASP A 143 13.60 12.13 2.92
C ASP A 143 12.50 11.18 3.36
N PHE A 144 12.66 9.90 3.01
CA PHE A 144 11.88 8.82 3.59
C PHE A 144 12.23 8.62 5.08
N ASN A 145 11.23 8.30 5.88
CA ASN A 145 11.40 7.82 7.24
C ASN A 145 11.91 6.38 7.23
N LEU A 146 11.23 5.50 6.49
CA LEU A 146 11.66 4.14 6.18
C LEU A 146 11.70 3.90 4.67
N ARG A 147 12.67 3.11 4.20
CA ARG A 147 12.83 2.81 2.75
C ARG A 147 11.79 1.83 2.24
N ASP A 148 11.52 0.80 3.04
CA ASP A 148 10.58 -0.27 2.76
C ASP A 148 10.16 -0.96 4.06
N TYR A 149 9.26 -1.92 3.95
CA TYR A 149 8.68 -2.61 5.09
C TYR A 149 9.69 -3.47 5.89
N SER A 150 10.87 -3.78 5.34
CA SER A 150 11.92 -4.51 6.07
C SER A 150 12.59 -3.66 7.15
N GLU A 151 12.44 -2.33 7.08
CA GLU A 151 12.90 -1.40 8.12
C GLU A 151 11.85 -1.18 9.23
N GLY A 152 10.66 -1.78 9.12
CA GLY A 152 9.54 -1.65 10.06
C GLY A 152 8.34 -0.89 9.46
N LEU A 153 7.61 -0.14 10.28
CA LEU A 153 6.42 0.63 9.86
C LEU A 153 6.54 2.12 10.19
N ASP A 154 6.17 2.99 9.26
CA ASP A 154 6.10 4.44 9.51
C ASP A 154 4.96 4.82 10.47
N GLY A 155 3.92 3.98 10.52
CA GLY A 155 2.74 4.18 11.34
C GLY A 155 1.64 3.16 11.04
N LEU A 156 0.46 3.43 11.58
CA LEU A 156 -0.78 2.76 11.17
C LEU A 156 -1.61 3.71 10.33
N TYR A 157 -2.26 3.20 9.30
CA TYR A 157 -3.19 3.95 8.46
C TYR A 157 -4.62 3.48 8.72
N TRP A 158 -5.57 4.00 7.95
CA TRP A 158 -6.95 3.53 7.98
C TRP A 158 -7.03 2.00 7.90
N ARG A 159 -6.34 1.36 6.95
CA ARG A 159 -6.24 -0.12 6.88
C ARG A 159 -4.80 -0.57 6.80
N ASN A 160 -4.46 -1.56 7.61
CA ASN A 160 -3.14 -2.20 7.65
C ASN A 160 -3.37 -3.70 7.55
N ILE A 161 -3.03 -4.29 6.40
CA ILE A 161 -3.20 -5.72 6.14
C ILE A 161 -1.83 -6.36 6.26
N PHE A 162 -1.67 -7.19 7.29
CA PHE A 162 -0.43 -7.85 7.64
C PHE A 162 -0.41 -9.29 7.13
N GLY A 163 0.62 -9.63 6.35
CA GLY A 163 0.99 -10.99 5.99
C GLY A 163 1.97 -11.61 6.96
N ALA A 164 2.42 -12.83 6.65
CA ALA A 164 3.16 -13.70 7.56
C ALA A 164 4.31 -12.99 8.32
N PRO A 165 5.22 -12.22 7.68
CA PRO A 165 6.30 -11.54 8.40
C PRO A 165 5.83 -10.61 9.51
N PHE A 166 4.72 -9.89 9.28
CA PHE A 166 4.13 -8.97 10.26
C PHE A 166 3.24 -9.69 11.27
N VAL A 167 2.54 -10.75 10.85
CA VAL A 167 1.76 -11.59 11.76
C VAL A 167 2.67 -12.27 12.77
N ASP A 168 3.81 -12.80 12.33
CA ASP A 168 4.83 -13.40 13.19
C ASP A 168 5.51 -12.35 14.07
N LEU A 169 5.82 -11.18 13.49
CA LEU A 169 6.33 -10.04 14.25
C LEU A 169 5.37 -9.67 15.39
N PHE A 170 4.08 -9.45 15.13
CA PHE A 170 3.19 -9.00 16.20
C PHE A 170 2.74 -10.13 17.12
N GLY A 171 2.60 -11.35 16.60
CA GLY A 171 2.26 -12.54 17.35
C GLY A 171 1.03 -12.34 18.25
N PRO A 172 1.08 -12.76 19.54
CA PRO A 172 -0.04 -12.63 20.47
C PRO A 172 -0.53 -11.18 20.70
N ARG A 173 0.25 -10.16 20.35
CA ARG A 173 -0.18 -8.76 20.48
C ARG A 173 -1.34 -8.42 19.54
N LEU A 174 -1.50 -9.16 18.44
CA LEU A 174 -2.67 -9.03 17.57
C LEU A 174 -3.95 -9.45 18.30
N ASP A 175 -3.89 -10.47 19.16
CA ASP A 175 -5.08 -10.95 19.89
C ASP A 175 -5.53 -9.98 21.00
N ALA A 176 -4.65 -9.06 21.42
CA ALA A 176 -4.98 -7.98 22.34
C ALA A 176 -5.75 -6.82 21.67
N ILE A 177 -5.81 -6.78 20.34
CA ILE A 177 -6.56 -5.75 19.60
C ILE A 177 -8.07 -6.06 19.68
N PRO A 178 -8.93 -5.06 19.98
CA PRO A 178 -10.37 -5.23 19.96
C PRO A 178 -10.89 -5.82 18.63
N ALA A 179 -11.86 -6.71 18.70
CA ALA A 179 -12.45 -7.35 17.51
C ALA A 179 -13.10 -6.36 16.52
N SER A 180 -13.44 -5.14 16.97
CA SER A 180 -13.91 -4.07 16.10
C SER A 180 -12.80 -3.43 15.25
N GLN A 181 -11.53 -3.61 15.64
CA GLN A 181 -10.36 -3.02 15.00
C GLN A 181 -9.44 -4.08 14.38
N ARG A 182 -9.76 -5.37 14.54
CA ARG A 182 -9.02 -6.49 13.97
C ARG A 182 -9.94 -7.50 13.30
N GLN A 183 -9.53 -7.96 12.12
CA GLN A 183 -10.21 -9.03 11.40
C GLN A 183 -9.18 -10.01 10.80
N SER A 184 -9.38 -11.31 11.02
CA SER A 184 -8.66 -12.35 10.27
C SER A 184 -9.20 -12.46 8.84
N LEU A 185 -8.32 -12.61 7.87
CA LEU A 185 -8.63 -12.69 6.45
C LEU A 185 -8.08 -14.00 5.86
N ASP A 186 -8.55 -14.33 4.66
CA ASP A 186 -8.17 -15.55 3.97
C ASP A 186 -6.66 -15.62 3.69
N GLY A 187 -6.10 -16.81 3.92
CA GLY A 187 -4.67 -17.08 3.69
C GLY A 187 -3.74 -16.51 4.75
N GLY A 188 -4.24 -16.32 5.97
CA GLY A 188 -3.43 -15.96 7.14
C GLY A 188 -3.15 -14.47 7.28
N PHE A 189 -3.75 -13.63 6.43
CA PHE A 189 -3.65 -12.18 6.56
C PHE A 189 -4.47 -11.67 7.75
N VAL A 190 -4.03 -10.56 8.34
CA VAL A 190 -4.75 -9.88 9.44
C VAL A 190 -4.95 -8.42 9.09
N LEU A 191 -6.20 -7.95 9.05
CA LEU A 191 -6.53 -6.53 8.99
C LEU A 191 -6.46 -5.94 10.40
N VAL A 192 -5.74 -4.84 10.54
CA VAL A 192 -5.80 -3.91 11.67
C VAL A 192 -6.26 -2.54 11.15
N GLN A 193 -7.36 -2.05 11.71
CA GLN A 193 -8.05 -0.84 11.27
C GLN A 193 -8.37 0.03 12.50
N PRO A 194 -7.63 1.14 12.74
CA PRO A 194 -7.81 1.98 13.93
C PRO A 194 -9.21 2.61 14.04
N TYR A 195 -9.83 2.90 12.89
CA TYR A 195 -11.14 3.56 12.78
C TYR A 195 -11.88 3.12 11.52
N GLU A 196 -13.21 3.26 11.48
CA GLU A 196 -14.04 2.68 10.43
C GLU A 196 -13.86 3.36 9.06
N LEU A 197 -13.75 4.69 9.04
CA LEU A 197 -13.75 5.50 7.82
C LEU A 197 -12.41 6.22 7.60
N PRO A 198 -11.96 6.37 6.35
CA PRO A 198 -10.71 7.05 6.05
C PRO A 198 -10.71 8.53 6.47
N THR A 199 -11.90 9.16 6.53
CA THR A 199 -12.08 10.55 6.98
C THR A 199 -11.73 10.77 8.45
N GLN A 200 -11.53 9.71 9.22
CA GLN A 200 -11.12 9.79 10.63
C GLN A 200 -9.59 9.85 10.77
N ALA A 201 -8.84 9.62 9.70
CA ALA A 201 -7.41 9.88 9.70
C ALA A 201 -7.13 11.35 9.99
N MET A 202 -6.04 11.63 10.70
CA MET A 202 -5.59 13.00 11.03
C MET A 202 -6.57 13.82 11.89
N THR A 203 -7.58 13.19 12.50
CA THR A 203 -8.34 13.80 13.59
C THR A 203 -7.73 13.43 14.94
N PRO A 204 -7.93 14.22 16.00
CA PRO A 204 -7.43 13.89 17.34
C PRO A 204 -7.84 12.49 17.81
N GLU A 205 -9.08 12.08 17.53
CA GLU A 205 -9.59 10.75 17.87
C GLU A 205 -8.93 9.65 17.03
N GLY A 206 -8.68 9.91 15.75
CA GLY A 206 -7.97 9.00 14.86
C GLY A 206 -6.52 8.79 15.29
N ASP A 207 -5.79 9.87 15.54
CA ASP A 207 -4.41 9.84 16.03
C ASP A 207 -4.32 9.13 17.40
N ALA A 208 -5.29 9.33 18.29
CA ALA A 208 -5.35 8.62 19.57
C ALA A 208 -5.61 7.12 19.40
N ALA A 209 -6.50 6.72 18.49
CA ALA A 209 -6.76 5.32 18.18
C ALA A 209 -5.54 4.63 17.56
N GLU A 210 -4.84 5.30 16.64
CA GLU A 210 -3.58 4.83 16.08
C GLU A 210 -2.51 4.66 17.16
N ALA A 211 -2.31 5.65 18.02
CA ALA A 211 -1.33 5.60 19.10
C ALA A 211 -1.62 4.47 20.10
N GLN A 212 -2.89 4.21 20.41
CA GLN A 212 -3.30 3.10 21.27
C GLN A 212 -2.98 1.74 20.63
N LEU A 213 -3.24 1.57 19.33
CA LEU A 213 -2.92 0.33 18.62
C LEU A 213 -1.40 0.14 18.46
N ILE A 214 -0.65 1.20 18.17
CA ILE A 214 0.82 1.17 18.15
C ILE A 214 1.36 0.74 19.52
N ALA A 215 0.82 1.28 20.62
CA ALA A 215 1.22 0.87 21.96
C ALA A 215 0.90 -0.61 22.24
N THR A 216 -0.21 -1.13 21.70
CA THR A 216 -0.63 -2.53 21.83
C THR A 216 0.27 -3.47 21.02
N LEU A 217 0.58 -3.10 19.78
CA LEU A 217 1.44 -3.85 18.86
C LEU A 217 2.93 -3.80 19.24
N GLY A 218 3.33 -2.78 20.00
CA GLY A 218 4.69 -2.51 20.44
C GLY A 218 5.32 -1.40 19.61
N ARG A 219 5.65 -0.28 20.29
CA ARG A 219 6.23 0.92 19.69
C ARG A 219 7.55 0.67 18.96
N GLU A 220 8.30 -0.34 19.38
CA GLU A 220 9.59 -0.70 18.81
C GLU A 220 9.53 -1.16 17.34
N ALA A 221 8.33 -1.48 16.82
CA ALA A 221 8.11 -1.83 15.42
C ALA A 221 7.78 -0.63 14.52
N PHE A 222 7.65 0.57 15.10
CA PHE A 222 7.22 1.78 14.42
C PHE A 222 8.30 2.87 14.47
N PHE A 223 8.36 3.69 13.42
CA PHE A 223 9.22 4.87 13.38
C PHE A 223 8.76 5.88 14.41
N ASP A 224 9.69 6.41 15.21
CA ASP A 224 9.40 7.44 16.21
C ASP A 224 9.66 8.83 15.62
N LEU A 225 8.60 9.42 15.03
CA LEU A 225 8.69 10.70 14.35
C LEU A 225 9.21 11.85 15.25
N PRO A 226 8.77 12.02 16.51
CA PRO A 226 9.33 13.02 17.42
C PRO A 226 10.84 12.94 17.64
N THR A 227 11.41 11.74 17.72
CA THR A 227 12.86 11.56 17.98
C THR A 227 13.65 11.20 16.73
N LEU A 228 12.98 11.02 15.60
CA LEU A 228 13.53 10.55 14.32
C LEU A 228 14.27 9.21 14.46
N THR A 229 13.75 8.32 15.30
CA THR A 229 14.38 7.02 15.58
C THR A 229 13.73 5.91 14.77
N LYS A 230 14.56 5.08 14.12
CA LYS A 230 14.10 3.89 13.39
C LYS A 230 13.58 2.79 14.32
N PRO A 231 12.65 1.95 13.84
CA PRO A 231 12.23 0.73 14.54
C PRO A 231 13.43 -0.11 14.97
N THR A 232 13.37 -0.68 16.17
CA THR A 232 14.37 -1.64 16.68
C THR A 232 13.91 -3.08 16.54
N ARG A 233 12.64 -3.29 16.19
CA ARG A 233 12.02 -4.59 15.98
C ARG A 233 11.36 -4.63 14.61
N VAL A 234 11.99 -5.33 13.67
CA VAL A 234 11.59 -5.36 12.25
C VAL A 234 11.03 -6.73 11.87
N PRO A 235 10.18 -6.83 10.83
CA PRO A 235 9.67 -8.12 10.37
C PRO A 235 10.81 -9.00 9.80
N ASP A 236 10.71 -10.32 10.01
CA ASP A 236 11.61 -11.26 9.35
C ASP A 236 11.16 -11.52 7.91
N VAL A 237 11.89 -10.92 6.97
CA VAL A 237 11.62 -11.01 5.54
C VAL A 237 12.43 -12.11 4.84
N SER A 238 13.19 -12.93 5.57
CA SER A 238 14.07 -13.97 5.00
C SER A 238 13.32 -15.05 4.22
N SER A 239 12.05 -15.26 4.55
CA SER A 239 11.16 -16.21 3.88
C SER A 239 10.48 -15.64 2.63
N LEU A 240 10.54 -14.31 2.43
CA LEU A 240 9.99 -13.67 1.23
C LEU A 240 10.93 -13.97 0.06
N ARG A 241 10.35 -14.49 -1.02
CA ARG A 241 11.10 -14.56 -2.28
C ARG A 241 11.30 -13.11 -2.76
N PRO A 242 12.53 -12.70 -3.11
CA PRO A 242 12.73 -11.44 -3.81
C PRO A 242 11.80 -11.46 -5.03
N ALA A 243 11.08 -10.37 -5.28
CA ALA A 243 10.23 -10.26 -6.45
C ALA A 243 11.10 -10.65 -7.66
N SER A 244 10.83 -11.78 -8.28
CA SER A 244 11.65 -12.40 -9.34
C SER A 244 11.12 -11.99 -10.68
#